data_AF-A0A6I5C6P9-F1
#
_entry.id   AF-A0A6I5C6P9-F1
#
_cell.length_a   1.000
_cell.length_b   1.000
_cell.length_c   1.000
_cell.angle_alpha   90.00
_cell.angle_beta   90.00
_cell.angle_gamma   90.00
#
_symmetry.space_group_name_H-M   'P 1'
#
loop_
_entity.id
_entity.type
_entity.pdbx_description
1 polymer ?
#
loop_
_entity_poly.entity_id
_entity_poly.type
_entity_poly.pdbx_seq_one_letter_code
_entity_poly.pdbx_strand_id
1 'polypeptide(L)'
;ALLTPSKAGEMVDGFVQGYKDGGWTSRWSSPGYADLMTGTSSDVAFADAYVKGVPMDAKAAYDAAVKNATVVPPSSGVGRKGMSTSPFLGYTSTATGEGLSWAMEGYVNDYGIAKMGEALYRKTGQKHYKDEAQYFLNRAQDYVKMFDPKAGFFQGKDAKGNWRVDSAKYDPRVWGYDYTETNGWGYAFTAPQDSRGLANLYGGQKGLADKLDTYFATPETATSEFAGSYGGIIHEMTEARDVRMGQYGHSNQVAHHVTYMYDAAGQPWKAQEKIREVLSRLYVGSEIGQGYHGDEDNGEQSAWYLFSSLGFYPLVMGSGEYAIGSPLFTKATVHLENGHDLVVKAPRNSARNIYVQGVRFNGKKWDSTNLPHSLLSKGGVLEFDMGPRPSKWGTGKNAAPVSVTTGDEAPAPRADVLKGEGALFDDTSATEATVTSVDLPVTGAAKAVQYTLTSSGDRTKAPKGWTLQASADGTHFRTLDRRSGESFAWDKQTRPFTIASPGTYQKYRLVLDGPATLAEVELLG
;
A
#
# COMPACT_ATOMS: atom_id res chain seq x y z
N ALA A 1 -7.53 13.82 9.68
CA ALA A 1 -8.74 13.66 8.83
C ALA A 1 -10.04 13.58 9.62
N LEU A 2 -10.24 12.60 10.53
CA LEU A 2 -11.52 12.49 11.27
C LEU A 2 -11.70 13.53 12.38
N LEU A 3 -10.69 13.68 13.24
CA LEU A 3 -10.80 14.50 14.44
C LEU A 3 -10.56 15.98 14.14
N THR A 4 -9.48 16.28 13.41
CA THR A 4 -9.00 17.63 13.09
C THR A 4 -8.69 17.79 11.59
N PRO A 5 -9.70 17.69 10.70
CA PRO A 5 -9.49 17.81 9.25
C PRO A 5 -8.77 19.10 8.83
N SER A 6 -9.07 20.27 9.41
CA SER A 6 -8.40 21.52 9.04
C SER A 6 -6.92 21.50 9.38
N LYS A 7 -6.54 21.01 10.58
CA LYS A 7 -5.13 20.87 10.96
C LYS A 7 -4.40 19.84 10.12
N ALA A 8 -5.07 18.74 9.75
CA ALA A 8 -4.51 17.75 8.83
C ALA A 8 -4.21 18.37 7.46
N GLY A 9 -5.10 19.22 6.93
CA GLY A 9 -4.88 19.95 5.69
C GLY A 9 -3.66 20.88 5.76
N GLU A 10 -3.54 21.65 6.85
CA GLU A 10 -2.37 22.51 7.10
C GLU A 10 -1.05 21.71 7.14
N MET A 11 -1.06 20.53 7.78
CA MET A 11 0.10 19.65 7.82
C MET A 11 0.48 19.12 6.43
N VAL A 12 -0.50 18.66 5.64
CA VAL A 12 -0.26 18.24 4.25
C VAL A 12 0.31 19.38 3.43
N ASP A 13 -0.27 20.57 3.51
CA ASP A 13 0.20 21.75 2.79
C ASP A 13 1.63 22.14 3.22
N GLY A 14 2.01 21.93 4.49
CA GLY A 14 3.39 22.09 4.96
C GLY A 14 4.39 21.13 4.28
N PHE A 15 4.06 19.84 4.18
CA PHE A 15 4.89 18.89 3.44
C PHE A 15 4.93 19.19 1.93
N VAL A 16 3.80 19.61 1.36
CA VAL A 16 3.69 20.02 -0.05
C VAL A 16 4.50 21.29 -0.31
N GLN A 17 4.57 22.21 0.65
CA GLN A 17 5.44 23.38 0.55
C GLN A 17 6.92 22.95 0.51
N GLY A 18 7.32 22.00 1.36
CA GLY A 18 8.64 21.37 1.28
C GLY A 18 8.95 20.74 -0.09
N TYR A 19 7.94 20.12 -0.72
CA TYR A 19 8.04 19.63 -2.10
C TYR A 19 8.20 20.75 -3.13
N LYS A 20 7.46 21.86 -3.01
CA LYS A 20 7.58 23.01 -3.92
C LYS A 20 8.95 23.67 -3.82
N ASP A 21 9.50 23.75 -2.61
CA ASP A 21 10.77 24.44 -2.34
C ASP A 21 11.99 23.55 -2.65
N GLY A 22 11.95 22.28 -2.24
CA GLY A 22 13.08 21.35 -2.37
C GLY A 22 12.95 20.35 -3.53
N GLY A 23 11.81 20.33 -4.23
CA GLY A 23 11.52 19.43 -5.33
C GLY A 23 11.12 18.01 -4.91
N TRP A 24 11.16 17.65 -3.62
CA TRP A 24 10.78 16.34 -3.10
C TRP A 24 10.06 16.48 -1.76
N THR A 25 9.10 15.59 -1.50
CA THR A 25 8.51 15.46 -0.16
C THR A 25 9.49 14.73 0.74
N SER A 26 9.66 15.23 1.97
CA SER A 26 10.44 14.54 2.99
C SER A 26 9.82 13.19 3.32
N ARG A 27 10.64 12.13 3.40
CA ARG A 27 10.20 10.84 3.95
C ARG A 27 10.17 10.89 5.48
N TRP A 28 11.30 11.34 6.03
CA TRP A 28 11.49 11.65 7.44
C TRP A 28 12.07 13.04 7.57
N SER A 29 11.45 13.87 8.42
CA SER A 29 11.81 15.28 8.58
C SER A 29 12.31 15.58 9.98
N SER A 30 13.57 16.03 10.11
CA SER A 30 14.11 16.52 11.39
C SER A 30 15.28 17.52 11.21
N PRO A 31 15.04 18.79 10.85
CA PRO A 31 13.81 19.31 10.25
C PRO A 31 13.75 19.11 8.73
N GLY A 32 14.91 18.91 8.07
CA GLY A 32 15.02 18.64 6.63
C GLY A 32 14.97 17.15 6.30
N TYR A 33 15.36 16.78 5.08
CA TYR A 33 15.37 15.38 4.64
C TYR A 33 16.33 14.52 5.48
N ALA A 34 15.85 13.37 5.95
CA ALA A 34 16.64 12.37 6.65
C ALA A 34 16.48 10.99 5.96
N ASP A 35 17.58 10.25 5.88
CA ASP A 35 17.58 8.87 5.37
C ASP A 35 17.29 7.89 6.51
N LEU A 36 16.01 7.84 6.92
CA LEU A 36 15.51 6.94 7.94
C LEU A 36 14.32 6.15 7.37
N MET A 37 14.20 4.90 7.80
CA MET A 37 13.12 3.97 7.43
C MET A 37 12.92 3.79 5.91
N THR A 38 11.89 3.05 5.55
CA THR A 38 11.50 2.72 4.17
C THR A 38 10.19 3.42 3.76
N GLY A 39 9.82 3.25 2.48
CA GLY A 39 8.59 3.75 1.88
C GLY A 39 8.46 5.26 1.71
N THR A 40 7.35 5.68 1.12
CA THR A 40 6.96 7.09 0.91
C THR A 40 5.55 7.33 1.44
N SER A 41 5.32 6.99 2.72
CA SER A 41 4.00 6.98 3.39
C SER A 41 3.23 8.30 3.33
N SER A 42 3.88 9.41 2.97
CA SER A 42 3.22 10.66 2.60
C SER A 42 2.24 10.48 1.44
N ASP A 43 2.56 9.64 0.44
CA ASP A 43 1.72 9.38 -0.73
C ASP A 43 0.33 8.88 -0.31
N VAL A 44 0.26 7.83 0.53
CA VAL A 44 -1.02 7.28 1.00
C VAL A 44 -1.69 8.18 2.04
N ALA A 45 -0.93 8.89 2.88
CA ALA A 45 -1.48 9.83 3.85
C ALA A 45 -2.18 11.02 3.17
N PHE A 46 -1.58 11.59 2.13
CA PHE A 46 -2.18 12.67 1.34
C PHE A 46 -3.40 12.18 0.58
N ALA A 47 -3.32 10.99 -0.03
CA ALA A 47 -4.45 10.37 -0.70
C ALA A 47 -5.63 10.16 0.26
N ASP A 48 -5.38 9.62 1.46
CA ASP A 48 -6.40 9.39 2.48
C ASP A 48 -7.06 10.70 2.93
N ALA A 49 -6.28 11.76 3.15
CA ALA A 49 -6.79 13.09 3.45
C ALA A 49 -7.68 13.61 2.31
N TYR A 50 -7.25 13.48 1.05
CA TYR A 50 -8.00 13.94 -0.12
C TYR A 50 -9.36 13.26 -0.25
N VAL A 51 -9.38 11.92 -0.22
CA VAL A 51 -10.63 11.16 -0.43
C VAL A 51 -11.62 11.34 0.71
N LYS A 52 -11.14 11.73 1.90
CA LYS A 52 -11.95 12.10 3.07
C LYS A 52 -12.41 13.57 3.03
N GLY A 53 -12.02 14.35 2.02
CA GLY A 53 -12.48 15.72 1.80
C GLY A 53 -11.73 16.77 2.63
N VAL A 54 -10.51 16.47 3.09
CA VAL A 54 -9.66 17.45 3.76
C VAL A 54 -9.24 18.55 2.76
N PRO A 55 -9.45 19.84 3.08
CA PRO A 55 -8.98 20.95 2.23
C PRO A 55 -7.45 21.01 2.22
N MET A 56 -6.85 21.04 1.03
CA MET A 56 -5.39 21.10 0.81
C MET A 56 -5.08 21.39 -0.67
N ASP A 57 -3.82 21.65 -1.01
CA ASP A 57 -3.34 21.70 -2.40
C ASP A 57 -3.24 20.29 -3.00
N ALA A 58 -4.39 19.75 -3.40
CA ALA A 58 -4.52 18.40 -3.92
C ALA A 58 -3.71 18.16 -5.20
N LYS A 59 -3.49 19.19 -6.04
CA LYS A 59 -2.70 19.02 -7.25
C LYS A 59 -1.23 18.80 -6.89
N ALA A 60 -0.66 19.67 -6.07
CA ALA A 60 0.75 19.55 -5.70
C ALA A 60 1.02 18.32 -4.83
N ALA A 61 0.08 17.95 -3.95
CA ALA A 61 0.14 16.70 -3.18
C ALA A 61 0.18 15.46 -4.11
N TYR A 62 -0.66 15.43 -5.14
CA TYR A 62 -0.67 14.35 -6.12
C TYR A 62 0.61 14.31 -6.96
N ASP A 63 1.06 15.47 -7.47
CA ASP A 63 2.29 15.57 -8.26
C ASP A 63 3.51 15.06 -7.47
N ALA A 64 3.59 15.38 -6.16
CA ALA A 64 4.64 14.90 -5.27
C ALA A 64 4.64 13.37 -5.14
N ALA A 65 3.46 12.77 -4.94
CA ALA A 65 3.32 11.32 -4.81
C ALA A 65 3.64 10.58 -6.12
N VAL A 66 3.20 11.11 -7.27
CA VAL A 66 3.57 10.57 -8.59
C VAL A 66 5.07 10.66 -8.79
N LYS A 67 5.73 11.75 -8.39
CA LYS A 67 7.19 11.87 -8.50
C LYS A 67 7.92 10.79 -7.70
N ASN A 68 7.51 10.56 -6.45
CA ASN A 68 8.05 9.48 -5.61
C ASN A 68 7.97 8.10 -6.28
N ALA A 69 6.88 7.84 -6.99
CA ALA A 69 6.57 6.53 -7.56
C ALA A 69 7.04 6.34 -9.02
N THR A 70 7.63 7.35 -9.66
CA THR A 70 7.98 7.34 -11.10
C THR A 70 9.36 7.87 -11.44
N VAL A 71 10.10 8.45 -10.48
CA VAL A 71 11.37 9.11 -10.72
C VAL A 71 12.45 8.56 -9.80
N VAL A 72 13.67 8.43 -10.32
CA VAL A 72 14.86 8.07 -9.53
C VAL A 72 15.22 9.23 -8.60
N PRO A 73 15.23 9.03 -7.27
CA PRO A 73 15.60 10.11 -6.36
C PRO A 73 17.09 10.45 -6.48
N PRO A 74 17.48 11.72 -6.28
CA PRO A 74 18.88 12.15 -6.37
C PRO A 74 19.72 11.76 -5.15
N SER A 75 19.10 11.36 -4.05
CA SER A 75 19.76 10.95 -2.81
C SER A 75 18.86 10.00 -2.01
N SER A 76 19.41 9.35 -0.99
CA SER A 76 18.69 8.37 -0.19
C SER A 76 17.64 8.97 0.77
N GLY A 77 17.72 10.27 1.08
CA GLY A 77 16.80 10.95 2.00
C GLY A 77 15.42 11.30 1.42
N VAL A 78 15.18 11.06 0.12
CA VAL A 78 13.93 11.41 -0.58
C VAL A 78 13.52 10.32 -1.57
N GLY A 79 12.23 10.30 -1.94
CA GLY A 79 11.70 9.37 -2.94
C GLY A 79 11.91 7.89 -2.61
N ARG A 80 11.57 7.00 -3.53
CA ARG A 80 11.72 5.56 -3.31
C ARG A 80 13.11 5.08 -3.71
N LYS A 81 13.77 4.30 -2.85
CA LYS A 81 15.05 3.66 -3.21
C LYS A 81 14.83 2.57 -4.26
N GLY A 82 15.83 2.31 -5.10
CA GLY A 82 15.77 1.29 -6.15
C GLY A 82 14.92 1.65 -7.38
N MET A 83 14.45 2.90 -7.50
CA MET A 83 13.57 3.34 -8.58
C MET A 83 14.16 3.28 -9.99
N SER A 84 15.47 3.08 -10.15
CA SER A 84 16.07 2.90 -11.46
C SER A 84 15.63 1.61 -12.15
N THR A 85 15.19 0.59 -11.40
CA THR A 85 14.76 -0.71 -11.95
C THR A 85 13.41 -1.16 -11.42
N SER A 86 13.02 -0.73 -10.20
CA SER A 86 11.80 -1.22 -9.54
C SER A 86 10.50 -1.05 -10.33
N PRO A 87 10.27 0.05 -11.09
CA PRO A 87 9.07 0.18 -11.91
C PRO A 87 8.92 -0.93 -12.96
N PHE A 88 10.03 -1.39 -13.53
CA PHE A 88 10.07 -2.35 -14.64
C PHE A 88 10.06 -3.80 -14.14
N LEU A 89 10.82 -4.08 -13.09
CA LEU A 89 10.79 -5.37 -12.40
C LEU A 89 9.43 -5.63 -11.71
N GLY A 90 8.73 -4.56 -11.33
CA GLY A 90 7.54 -4.60 -10.49
C GLY A 90 7.82 -4.99 -9.04
N TYR A 91 9.07 -4.87 -8.59
CA TYR A 91 9.50 -5.00 -7.20
C TYR A 91 10.88 -4.38 -7.00
N THR A 92 11.22 -4.03 -5.76
CA THR A 92 12.55 -3.56 -5.39
C THR A 92 13.46 -4.75 -5.07
N SER A 93 14.53 -4.91 -5.86
CA SER A 93 15.42 -6.06 -5.74
C SER A 93 16.33 -6.02 -4.51
N THR A 94 16.93 -7.17 -4.17
CA THR A 94 17.91 -7.34 -3.08
C THR A 94 19.20 -6.53 -3.23
N ALA A 95 19.42 -5.88 -4.38
CA ALA A 95 20.50 -4.89 -4.55
C ALA A 95 20.25 -3.61 -3.74
N THR A 96 18.99 -3.35 -3.35
CA THR A 96 18.62 -2.31 -2.39
C THR A 96 18.48 -2.97 -1.02
N GLY A 97 19.14 -2.41 -0.01
CA GLY A 97 18.94 -2.85 1.39
C GLY A 97 17.46 -2.72 1.76
N GLU A 98 16.92 -3.73 2.45
CA GLU A 98 15.51 -3.79 2.84
C GLU A 98 14.55 -3.72 1.64
N GLY A 99 14.97 -4.25 0.49
CA GLY A 99 14.23 -4.12 -0.78
C GLY A 99 12.80 -4.65 -0.72
N LEU A 100 12.50 -5.69 0.06
CA LEU A 100 11.12 -6.14 0.23
C LEU A 100 10.27 -5.11 0.96
N SER A 101 10.78 -4.48 2.01
CA SER A 101 10.07 -3.41 2.74
C SER A 101 9.74 -2.24 1.81
N TRP A 102 10.73 -1.79 1.03
CA TRP A 102 10.53 -0.78 -0.02
C TRP A 102 9.44 -1.14 -1.02
N ALA A 103 9.42 -2.40 -1.48
CA ALA A 103 8.43 -2.88 -2.42
C ALA A 103 7.02 -2.92 -1.80
N MET A 104 6.87 -3.58 -0.64
CA MET A 104 5.59 -3.79 0.04
C MET A 104 4.93 -2.48 0.45
N GLU A 105 5.70 -1.56 1.03
CA GLU A 105 5.20 -0.22 1.34
C GLU A 105 4.90 0.59 0.07
N GLY A 106 5.70 0.41 -0.98
CA GLY A 106 5.45 1.02 -2.29
C GLY A 106 4.07 0.65 -2.86
N TYR A 107 3.63 -0.60 -2.70
CA TYR A 107 2.31 -1.04 -3.18
C TYR A 107 1.14 -0.42 -2.41
N VAL A 108 1.28 -0.22 -1.10
CA VAL A 108 0.30 0.51 -0.28
C VAL A 108 0.20 1.96 -0.74
N ASN A 109 1.35 2.58 -1.01
CA ASN A 109 1.43 3.95 -1.50
C ASN A 109 0.86 4.10 -2.93
N ASP A 110 1.12 3.14 -3.82
CA ASP A 110 0.56 3.10 -5.18
C ASP A 110 -0.97 2.99 -5.14
N TYR A 111 -1.55 2.24 -4.20
CA TYR A 111 -2.99 2.25 -3.97
C TYR A 111 -3.50 3.65 -3.62
N GLY A 112 -2.84 4.34 -2.68
CA GLY A 112 -3.18 5.72 -2.34
C GLY A 112 -3.19 6.66 -3.56
N ILE A 113 -2.11 6.64 -4.34
CA ILE A 113 -1.99 7.42 -5.58
C ILE A 113 -3.13 7.08 -6.54
N ALA A 114 -3.47 5.80 -6.69
CA ALA A 114 -4.58 5.36 -7.54
C ALA A 114 -5.92 5.96 -7.08
N LYS A 115 -6.26 5.86 -5.80
CA LYS A 115 -7.54 6.39 -5.27
C LYS A 115 -7.63 7.91 -5.36
N MET A 116 -6.52 8.61 -5.11
CA MET A 116 -6.45 10.07 -5.27
C MET A 116 -6.60 10.48 -6.74
N GLY A 117 -5.92 9.79 -7.65
CA GLY A 117 -6.02 10.01 -9.10
C GLY A 117 -7.43 9.77 -9.64
N GLU A 118 -8.10 8.69 -9.22
CA GLU A 118 -9.51 8.44 -9.55
C GLU A 118 -10.41 9.61 -9.11
N ALA A 119 -10.21 10.11 -7.90
CA ALA A 119 -11.00 11.21 -7.35
C ALA A 119 -10.71 12.54 -8.07
N LEU A 120 -9.45 12.83 -8.42
CA LEU A 120 -9.06 13.99 -9.24
C LEU A 120 -9.60 13.90 -10.66
N TYR A 121 -9.59 12.72 -11.29
CA TYR A 121 -10.19 12.51 -12.59
C TYR A 121 -11.70 12.79 -12.57
N ARG A 122 -12.43 12.26 -11.58
CA ARG A 122 -13.87 12.55 -11.43
C ARG A 122 -14.15 14.05 -11.28
N LYS A 123 -13.26 14.79 -10.63
CA LYS A 123 -13.42 16.24 -10.39
C LYS A 123 -13.03 17.10 -11.59
N THR A 124 -12.00 16.71 -12.35
CA THR A 124 -11.37 17.58 -13.35
C THR A 124 -11.52 17.10 -14.78
N GLY A 125 -11.81 15.82 -15.00
CA GLY A 125 -11.84 15.19 -16.33
C GLY A 125 -10.48 15.04 -17.02
N GLN A 126 -9.37 15.40 -16.36
CA GLN A 126 -8.04 15.34 -16.97
C GLN A 126 -7.58 13.89 -17.13
N LYS A 127 -7.30 13.48 -18.37
CA LYS A 127 -7.07 12.07 -18.72
C LYS A 127 -5.86 11.44 -18.04
N HIS A 128 -4.79 12.19 -17.78
CA HIS A 128 -3.58 11.65 -17.14
C HIS A 128 -3.88 11.03 -15.78
N TYR A 129 -4.72 11.68 -14.95
CA TYR A 129 -5.16 11.13 -13.67
C TYR A 129 -5.83 9.76 -13.80
N LYS A 130 -6.57 9.53 -14.90
CA LYS A 130 -7.20 8.23 -15.17
C LYS A 130 -6.16 7.18 -15.58
N ASP A 131 -5.26 7.54 -16.47
CA ASP A 131 -4.20 6.63 -16.98
C ASP A 131 -3.25 6.23 -15.83
N GLU A 132 -2.83 7.19 -15.03
CA GLU A 132 -2.01 7.01 -13.83
C GLU A 132 -2.74 6.21 -12.76
N ALA A 133 -4.00 6.51 -12.46
CA ALA A 133 -4.75 5.75 -11.46
C ALA A 133 -4.89 4.26 -11.82
N GLN A 134 -5.14 3.94 -13.10
CA GLN A 134 -5.20 2.55 -13.54
C GLN A 134 -3.84 1.84 -13.45
N TYR A 135 -2.76 2.55 -13.74
CA TYR A 135 -1.41 2.04 -13.64
C TYR A 135 -1.00 1.75 -12.19
N PHE A 136 -1.22 2.71 -11.28
CA PHE A 136 -0.90 2.51 -9.88
C PHE A 136 -1.81 1.51 -9.17
N LEU A 137 -3.08 1.37 -9.59
CA LEU A 137 -3.96 0.31 -9.07
C LEU A 137 -3.48 -1.09 -9.52
N ASN A 138 -2.89 -1.20 -10.71
CA ASN A 138 -2.24 -2.43 -11.15
C ASN A 138 -0.99 -2.71 -10.31
N ARG A 139 -0.10 -1.72 -10.15
CA ARG A 139 1.11 -1.85 -9.34
C ARG A 139 0.85 -2.14 -7.86
N ALA A 140 -0.25 -1.64 -7.30
CA ALA A 140 -0.66 -1.97 -5.94
C ALA A 140 -0.91 -3.47 -5.69
N GLN A 141 -1.04 -4.28 -6.75
CA GLN A 141 -1.18 -5.73 -6.71
C GLN A 141 0.14 -6.49 -6.95
N ASP A 142 1.25 -5.80 -7.24
CA ASP A 142 2.55 -6.43 -7.50
C ASP A 142 3.17 -7.14 -6.27
N TYR A 143 2.58 -6.98 -5.08
CA TYR A 143 2.96 -7.75 -3.89
C TYR A 143 2.95 -9.26 -4.13
N VAL A 144 2.09 -9.76 -5.04
CA VAL A 144 2.08 -11.17 -5.45
C VAL A 144 3.40 -11.64 -6.04
N LYS A 145 4.19 -10.74 -6.65
CA LYS A 145 5.52 -11.06 -7.22
C LYS A 145 6.54 -11.39 -6.14
N MET A 146 6.32 -10.92 -4.91
CA MET A 146 7.22 -11.14 -3.77
C MET A 146 6.78 -12.29 -2.86
N PHE A 147 5.65 -12.93 -3.16
CA PHE A 147 5.17 -14.09 -2.41
C PHE A 147 5.81 -15.38 -2.92
N ASP A 148 6.56 -16.07 -2.06
CA ASP A 148 7.09 -17.39 -2.34
C ASP A 148 6.08 -18.45 -1.87
N PRO A 149 5.32 -19.10 -2.76
CA PRO A 149 4.31 -20.08 -2.36
C PRO A 149 4.91 -21.36 -1.76
N LYS A 150 6.20 -21.65 -2.00
CA LYS A 150 6.86 -22.83 -1.41
C LYS A 150 7.27 -22.55 0.04
N ALA A 151 7.75 -21.33 0.32
CA ALA A 151 8.03 -20.90 1.69
C ALA A 151 6.74 -20.53 2.45
N GLY A 152 5.71 -20.07 1.72
CA GLY A 152 4.46 -19.54 2.29
C GLY A 152 4.61 -18.15 2.91
N PHE A 153 5.58 -17.36 2.44
CA PHE A 153 5.94 -16.04 2.95
C PHE A 153 6.39 -15.10 1.83
N PHE A 154 6.40 -13.81 2.13
CA PHE A 154 7.05 -12.82 1.29
C PHE A 154 8.55 -12.83 1.58
N GLN A 155 9.39 -12.86 0.55
CA GLN A 155 10.85 -12.74 0.70
C GLN A 155 11.49 -12.03 -0.49
N GLY A 156 12.70 -11.50 -0.32
CA GLY A 156 13.38 -10.70 -1.33
C GLY A 156 13.73 -11.48 -2.60
N LYS A 157 13.76 -10.78 -3.73
CA LYS A 157 14.25 -11.28 -5.03
C LYS A 157 15.41 -10.45 -5.55
N ASP A 158 16.39 -11.10 -6.17
CA ASP A 158 17.40 -10.39 -6.94
C ASP A 158 16.80 -9.79 -8.24
N ALA A 159 17.59 -8.98 -8.96
CA ALA A 159 17.14 -8.35 -10.21
C ALA A 159 16.84 -9.37 -11.33
N LYS A 160 17.23 -10.63 -11.17
CA LYS A 160 16.96 -11.73 -12.11
C LYS A 160 15.73 -12.56 -11.71
N GLY A 161 15.07 -12.22 -10.61
CA GLY A 161 13.89 -12.90 -10.10
C GLY A 161 14.16 -14.08 -9.17
N ASN A 162 15.42 -14.34 -8.80
CA ASN A 162 15.75 -15.43 -7.87
C ASN A 162 15.48 -15.00 -6.42
N TRP A 163 14.88 -15.88 -5.62
CA TRP A 163 14.70 -15.67 -4.19
C TRP A 163 16.05 -15.49 -3.48
N ARG A 164 16.09 -14.59 -2.48
CA ARG A 164 17.27 -14.40 -1.63
C ARG A 164 17.69 -15.69 -0.96
N VAL A 165 16.72 -16.41 -0.39
CA VAL A 165 16.91 -17.67 0.29
C VAL A 165 16.16 -18.75 -0.47
N ASP A 166 16.81 -19.88 -0.69
CA ASP A 166 16.14 -21.07 -1.22
C ASP A 166 14.91 -21.40 -0.36
N SER A 167 13.75 -21.59 -1.00
CA SER A 167 12.45 -21.71 -0.31
C SER A 167 12.44 -22.79 0.76
N ALA A 168 13.17 -23.90 0.58
CA ALA A 168 13.23 -25.00 1.53
C ALA A 168 14.09 -24.70 2.78
N LYS A 169 14.90 -23.65 2.73
CA LYS A 169 15.78 -23.19 3.83
C LYS A 169 15.33 -21.87 4.45
N TYR A 170 14.26 -21.28 3.92
CA TYR A 170 13.75 -20.02 4.42
C TYR A 170 13.17 -20.18 5.83
N ASP A 171 13.65 -19.36 6.76
CA ASP A 171 13.10 -19.26 8.12
C ASP A 171 12.49 -17.87 8.31
N PRO A 172 11.15 -17.75 8.47
CA PRO A 172 10.47 -16.47 8.60
C PRO A 172 10.82 -15.71 9.88
N ARG A 173 11.53 -16.33 10.83
CA ARG A 173 11.92 -15.68 12.09
C ARG A 173 13.17 -14.84 11.95
N VAL A 174 13.98 -15.03 10.90
CA VAL A 174 15.23 -14.28 10.70
C VAL A 174 14.93 -12.82 10.37
N TRP A 175 15.45 -11.91 11.20
CA TRP A 175 15.26 -10.47 11.07
C TRP A 175 16.20 -9.82 10.06
N GLY A 176 15.77 -8.69 9.48
CA GLY A 176 16.63 -7.87 8.62
C GLY A 176 16.75 -8.40 7.18
N TYR A 177 17.82 -8.01 6.50
CA TYR A 177 18.08 -8.19 5.06
C TYR A 177 17.02 -7.54 4.15
N ASP A 178 15.86 -8.17 4.04
CA ASP A 178 14.73 -7.77 3.21
C ASP A 178 13.74 -6.91 4.01
N TYR A 179 13.72 -7.10 5.32
CA TYR A 179 12.76 -6.53 6.25
C TYR A 179 13.41 -5.41 7.07
N THR A 180 12.72 -4.27 7.19
CA THR A 180 13.08 -3.19 8.12
C THR A 180 12.43 -3.48 9.47
N GLU A 181 13.26 -3.60 10.51
CA GLU A 181 12.86 -3.78 11.92
C GLU A 181 11.86 -4.92 12.16
N THR A 182 11.92 -5.97 11.32
CA THR A 182 11.08 -7.14 11.47
C THR A 182 11.67 -8.33 10.71
N ASN A 183 10.85 -9.35 10.51
CA ASN A 183 11.15 -10.60 9.82
C ASN A 183 10.00 -10.97 8.84
N GLY A 184 10.03 -12.19 8.31
CA GLY A 184 9.02 -12.69 7.39
C GLY A 184 7.59 -12.69 7.95
N TRP A 185 7.43 -12.82 9.27
CA TRP A 185 6.12 -12.74 9.92
C TRP A 185 5.54 -11.33 9.93
N GLY A 186 6.37 -10.29 10.11
CA GLY A 186 5.90 -8.90 10.08
C GLY A 186 5.26 -8.53 8.76
N TYR A 187 5.85 -8.95 7.64
CA TYR A 187 5.34 -8.67 6.30
C TYR A 187 4.32 -9.68 5.75
N ALA A 188 4.01 -10.75 6.48
CA ALA A 188 3.07 -11.79 6.04
C ALA A 188 1.66 -11.24 5.75
N PHE A 189 1.33 -10.04 6.25
CA PHE A 189 -0.01 -9.46 6.15
C PHE A 189 -0.04 -8.05 5.54
N THR A 190 1.08 -7.58 4.96
CA THR A 190 1.22 -6.20 4.45
C THR A 190 0.68 -6.06 3.02
N ALA A 191 -0.62 -6.29 2.86
CA ALA A 191 -1.37 -5.93 1.65
C ALA A 191 -2.82 -5.56 1.99
N PRO A 192 -3.07 -4.64 2.96
CA PRO A 192 -4.44 -4.31 3.39
C PRO A 192 -5.29 -3.76 2.24
N GLN A 193 -4.68 -3.07 1.27
CA GLN A 193 -5.35 -2.58 0.06
C GLN A 193 -5.99 -3.70 -0.78
N ASP A 194 -5.45 -4.92 -0.68
CA ASP A 194 -5.96 -6.08 -1.39
C ASP A 194 -6.06 -7.32 -0.49
N SER A 195 -6.74 -7.14 0.64
CA SER A 195 -6.89 -8.19 1.66
C SER A 195 -7.52 -9.49 1.15
N ARG A 196 -8.42 -9.44 0.16
CA ARG A 196 -8.96 -10.62 -0.53
C ARG A 196 -7.92 -11.29 -1.42
N GLY A 197 -7.16 -10.52 -2.20
CA GLY A 197 -6.07 -11.05 -3.01
C GLY A 197 -4.99 -11.73 -2.14
N LEU A 198 -4.65 -11.11 -1.00
CA LEU A 198 -3.76 -11.69 0.00
C LEU A 198 -4.33 -13.00 0.57
N ALA A 199 -5.63 -13.04 0.88
CA ALA A 199 -6.27 -14.27 1.33
C ALA A 199 -6.14 -15.38 0.27
N ASN A 200 -6.32 -15.05 -1.02
CA ASN A 200 -6.22 -16.01 -2.11
C ASN A 200 -4.79 -16.60 -2.24
N LEU A 201 -3.73 -15.83 -1.95
CA LEU A 201 -2.36 -16.36 -1.86
C LEU A 201 -2.20 -17.43 -0.77
N TYR A 202 -2.96 -17.33 0.31
CA TYR A 202 -2.97 -18.29 1.41
C TYR A 202 -4.00 -19.42 1.23
N GLY A 203 -4.70 -19.50 0.10
CA GLY A 203 -5.76 -20.50 -0.13
C GLY A 203 -7.15 -20.04 0.31
N GLY A 204 -7.40 -18.73 0.27
CA GLY A 204 -8.67 -18.09 0.59
C GLY A 204 -8.78 -17.64 2.05
N GLN A 205 -9.97 -17.18 2.44
CA GLN A 205 -10.22 -16.60 3.78
C GLN A 205 -9.84 -17.53 4.93
N LYS A 206 -10.11 -18.84 4.79
CA LYS A 206 -9.70 -19.82 5.80
C LYS A 206 -8.18 -19.91 5.92
N GLY A 207 -7.46 -19.93 4.81
CA GLY A 207 -6.00 -19.98 4.81
C GLY A 207 -5.37 -18.74 5.44
N LEU A 208 -5.92 -17.55 5.19
CA LEU A 208 -5.52 -16.33 5.88
C LEU A 208 -5.77 -16.42 7.39
N ALA A 209 -6.94 -16.91 7.82
CA ALA A 209 -7.24 -17.10 9.23
C ALA A 209 -6.27 -18.09 9.91
N ASP A 210 -5.95 -19.21 9.25
CA ASP A 210 -5.02 -20.21 9.77
C ASP A 210 -3.59 -19.64 9.86
N LYS A 211 -3.18 -18.80 8.91
CA LYS A 211 -1.89 -18.10 8.93
C LYS A 211 -1.81 -17.10 10.09
N LEU A 212 -2.88 -16.32 10.32
CA LEU A 212 -3.00 -15.42 11.47
C LEU A 212 -2.98 -16.20 12.80
N ASP A 213 -3.70 -17.32 12.90
CA ASP A 213 -3.67 -18.18 14.09
C ASP A 213 -2.24 -18.66 14.38
N THR A 214 -1.51 -19.07 13.34
CA THR A 214 -0.11 -19.51 13.46
C THR A 214 0.81 -18.36 13.90
N TYR A 215 0.59 -17.16 13.38
CA TYR A 215 1.34 -15.95 13.76
C TYR A 215 1.19 -15.63 15.26
N PHE A 216 -0.04 -15.65 15.78
CA PHE A 216 -0.29 -15.42 17.22
C PHE A 216 0.15 -16.59 18.11
N ALA A 217 0.33 -17.80 17.55
CA ALA A 217 0.73 -19.00 18.30
C ALA A 217 2.25 -19.25 18.30
N THR A 218 2.97 -18.78 17.29
CA THR A 218 4.42 -18.98 17.14
C THR A 218 5.15 -17.97 18.03
N PRO A 219 5.96 -18.37 19.02
CA PRO A 219 6.66 -17.40 19.88
C PRO A 219 7.73 -16.60 19.13
N GLU A 220 7.83 -15.30 19.40
CA GLU A 220 9.07 -14.53 19.22
C GLU A 220 10.00 -14.82 20.40
N THR A 221 11.28 -15.11 20.13
CA THR A 221 12.24 -15.57 21.14
C THR A 221 13.33 -14.55 21.45
N ALA A 222 13.52 -13.54 20.60
CA ALA A 222 14.59 -12.55 20.67
C ALA A 222 15.98 -13.20 20.87
N THR A 223 16.26 -14.26 20.13
CA THR A 223 17.52 -15.01 20.23
C THR A 223 18.49 -14.58 19.13
N SER A 224 19.78 -14.57 19.44
CA SER A 224 20.82 -14.17 18.48
C SER A 224 20.87 -15.04 17.20
N GLU A 225 20.35 -16.27 17.26
CA GLU A 225 20.14 -17.14 16.09
C GLU A 225 19.31 -16.47 14.99
N PHE A 226 18.31 -15.67 15.37
CA PHE A 226 17.37 -15.02 14.45
C PHE A 226 17.69 -13.55 14.20
N ALA A 227 18.81 -13.03 14.73
CA ALA A 227 19.19 -11.63 14.57
C ALA A 227 19.49 -11.23 13.11
N GLY A 228 19.77 -12.21 12.24
CA GLY A 228 19.98 -12.02 10.81
C GLY A 228 20.99 -10.92 10.49
N SER A 229 20.61 -9.93 9.68
CA SER A 229 21.54 -8.90 9.22
C SER A 229 21.91 -7.87 10.28
N TYR A 230 21.23 -7.85 11.43
CA TYR A 230 21.52 -6.89 12.51
C TYR A 230 22.78 -7.26 13.30
N GLY A 231 23.26 -8.51 13.21
CA GLY A 231 24.47 -8.97 13.90
C GLY A 231 24.33 -9.07 15.44
N GLY A 232 23.17 -8.75 15.98
CA GLY A 232 22.84 -8.80 17.40
C GLY A 232 21.35 -8.55 17.64
N ILE A 233 20.91 -8.75 18.89
CA ILE A 233 19.52 -8.50 19.29
C ILE A 233 19.32 -6.99 19.40
N ILE A 234 18.41 -6.44 18.60
CA ILE A 234 17.94 -5.05 18.71
C ILE A 234 16.77 -4.98 19.72
N HIS A 235 16.39 -3.77 20.14
CA HIS A 235 15.40 -3.61 21.21
C HIS A 235 14.01 -4.10 20.77
N GLU A 236 13.65 -3.88 19.51
CA GLU A 236 12.38 -4.27 18.89
C GLU A 236 12.15 -5.78 18.95
N MET A 237 13.21 -6.59 18.83
CA MET A 237 13.13 -8.05 19.01
C MET A 237 12.75 -8.41 20.44
N THR A 238 13.39 -7.74 21.41
CA THR A 238 13.16 -7.98 22.85
C THR A 238 11.76 -7.56 23.25
N GLU A 239 11.32 -6.40 22.76
CA GLU A 239 9.99 -5.84 23.00
C GLU A 239 8.90 -6.72 22.36
N ALA A 240 9.09 -7.18 21.12
CA ALA A 240 8.17 -8.09 20.44
C ALA A 240 7.99 -9.42 21.19
N ARG A 241 9.08 -10.00 21.73
CA ARG A 241 9.01 -11.16 22.63
C ARG A 241 8.19 -10.83 23.88
N ASP A 242 8.40 -9.66 24.48
CA ASP A 242 7.80 -9.27 25.76
C ASP A 242 6.32 -8.87 25.66
N VAL A 243 5.82 -8.59 24.44
CA VAL A 243 4.36 -8.53 24.16
C VAL A 243 3.67 -9.85 24.51
N ARG A 244 4.35 -11.00 24.31
CA ARG A 244 3.86 -12.36 24.59
C ARG A 244 2.55 -12.69 23.86
N MET A 245 2.45 -12.32 22.59
CA MET A 245 1.33 -12.65 21.70
C MET A 245 1.81 -13.36 20.42
N GLY A 246 2.79 -14.25 20.56
CA GLY A 246 3.41 -14.95 19.43
C GLY A 246 4.40 -14.06 18.69
N GLN A 247 4.31 -14.03 17.36
CA GLN A 247 5.08 -13.15 16.47
C GLN A 247 4.43 -11.76 16.34
N TYR A 248 3.30 -11.52 17.04
CA TYR A 248 2.69 -10.20 17.14
C TYR A 248 3.49 -9.27 18.06
N GLY A 249 4.49 -8.61 17.48
CA GLY A 249 5.24 -7.54 18.11
C GLY A 249 4.53 -6.19 18.01
N HIS A 250 3.48 -5.98 18.81
CA HIS A 250 2.74 -4.70 18.85
C HIS A 250 3.63 -3.49 19.19
N SER A 251 4.85 -3.71 19.66
CA SER A 251 5.84 -2.68 19.96
C SER A 251 6.36 -1.95 18.72
N ASN A 252 6.07 -2.44 17.51
CA ASN A 252 6.53 -1.86 16.25
C ASN A 252 5.38 -1.77 15.21
N GLN A 253 5.42 -0.74 14.38
CA GLN A 253 4.37 -0.29 13.46
C GLN A 253 3.92 -1.38 12.48
N VAL A 254 4.84 -2.22 11.99
CA VAL A 254 4.52 -3.25 10.98
C VAL A 254 3.45 -4.24 11.48
N ALA A 255 3.27 -4.38 12.80
CA ALA A 255 2.25 -5.24 13.40
C ALA A 255 0.88 -4.58 13.54
N HIS A 256 0.77 -3.24 13.56
CA HIS A 256 -0.40 -2.53 14.09
C HIS A 256 -1.73 -2.84 13.36
N HIS A 257 -1.70 -3.13 12.06
CA HIS A 257 -2.89 -3.48 11.29
C HIS A 257 -3.29 -4.97 11.39
N VAL A 258 -2.39 -5.86 11.82
CA VAL A 258 -2.52 -7.31 11.64
C VAL A 258 -3.74 -7.90 12.36
N THR A 259 -4.10 -7.38 13.54
CA THR A 259 -5.27 -7.85 14.28
C THR A 259 -6.58 -7.65 13.50
N TYR A 260 -6.68 -6.57 12.73
CA TYR A 260 -7.83 -6.26 11.88
C TYR A 260 -7.89 -7.12 10.61
N MET A 261 -6.81 -7.83 10.25
CA MET A 261 -6.82 -8.72 9.08
C MET A 261 -7.72 -9.96 9.27
N TYR A 262 -8.12 -10.29 10.51
CA TYR A 262 -9.17 -11.27 10.74
C TYR A 262 -10.53 -10.86 10.17
N ASP A 263 -10.81 -9.57 9.99
CA ASP A 263 -12.02 -9.11 9.31
C ASP A 263 -12.01 -9.52 7.83
N ALA A 264 -10.85 -9.41 7.17
CA ALA A 264 -10.66 -9.88 5.80
C ALA A 264 -10.75 -11.42 5.70
N ALA A 265 -10.29 -12.11 6.75
CA ALA A 265 -10.41 -13.56 6.88
C ALA A 265 -11.84 -14.04 7.22
N GLY A 266 -12.81 -13.14 7.36
CA GLY A 266 -14.22 -13.47 7.67
C GLY A 266 -14.43 -13.96 9.11
N GLN A 267 -13.50 -13.67 10.03
CA GLN A 267 -13.55 -14.08 11.43
C GLN A 267 -13.41 -12.89 12.38
N PRO A 268 -14.30 -11.87 12.30
CA PRO A 268 -14.17 -10.62 13.06
C PRO A 268 -14.15 -10.82 14.58
N TRP A 269 -14.73 -11.91 15.10
CA TRP A 269 -14.65 -12.22 16.53
C TRP A 269 -13.20 -12.44 17.01
N LYS A 270 -12.29 -12.93 16.15
CA LYS A 270 -10.87 -13.07 16.48
C LYS A 270 -10.15 -11.71 16.48
N ALA A 271 -10.51 -10.81 15.57
CA ALA A 271 -10.05 -9.42 15.62
C ALA A 271 -10.42 -8.79 16.97
N GLN A 272 -11.71 -8.90 17.34
CA GLN A 272 -12.25 -8.36 18.59
C GLN A 272 -11.52 -8.90 19.83
N GLU A 273 -11.24 -10.20 19.87
CA GLU A 273 -10.48 -10.82 20.96
C GLU A 273 -9.07 -10.24 21.06
N LYS A 274 -8.32 -10.20 19.95
CA LYS A 274 -6.93 -9.73 19.94
C LYS A 274 -6.80 -8.23 20.19
N ILE A 275 -7.67 -7.41 19.61
CA ILE A 275 -7.70 -5.96 19.86
C ILE A 275 -7.97 -5.69 21.34
N ARG A 276 -8.89 -6.43 21.97
CA ARG A 276 -9.23 -6.26 23.39
C ARG A 276 -8.14 -6.78 24.32
N GLU A 277 -7.44 -7.85 23.94
CA GLU A 277 -6.23 -8.31 24.63
C GLU A 277 -5.17 -7.20 24.65
N VAL A 278 -4.86 -6.62 23.49
CA VAL A 278 -3.90 -5.52 23.33
C VAL A 278 -4.27 -4.31 24.19
N LEU A 279 -5.49 -3.75 24.01
CA LEU A 279 -5.94 -2.57 24.75
C LEU A 279 -5.94 -2.78 26.28
N SER A 280 -6.14 -4.02 26.74
CA SER A 280 -6.19 -4.34 28.18
C SER A 280 -4.81 -4.56 28.82
N ARG A 281 -3.78 -4.89 28.02
CA ARG A 281 -2.47 -5.33 28.53
C ARG A 281 -1.32 -4.41 28.16
N LEU A 282 -1.32 -3.83 26.96
CA LEU A 282 -0.11 -3.25 26.36
C LEU A 282 -0.02 -1.72 26.48
N TYR A 283 -1.03 -1.10 27.09
CA TYR A 283 -1.10 0.35 27.35
C TYR A 283 -1.31 0.65 28.84
N VAL A 284 -0.83 -0.26 29.70
CA VAL A 284 -0.87 -0.11 31.16
C VAL A 284 0.46 0.47 31.66
N GLY A 285 0.49 1.04 32.87
CA GLY A 285 1.74 1.51 33.47
C GLY A 285 2.12 2.96 33.14
N SER A 286 1.22 3.74 32.54
CA SER A 286 1.42 5.19 32.31
C SER A 286 1.71 5.95 33.62
N GLU A 287 1.11 5.53 34.73
CA GLU A 287 1.33 6.11 36.07
C GLU A 287 2.78 5.96 36.58
N ILE A 288 3.54 5.02 36.03
CA ILE A 288 4.94 4.76 36.40
C ILE A 288 5.92 5.02 35.24
N GLY A 289 5.47 5.70 34.18
CA GLY A 289 6.31 6.05 33.03
C GLY A 289 6.64 4.87 32.11
N GLN A 290 5.88 3.77 32.18
CA GLN A 290 6.03 2.57 31.34
C GLN A 290 4.77 2.30 30.52
N GLY A 291 4.10 3.37 30.08
CA GLY A 291 2.79 3.29 29.40
C GLY A 291 2.83 2.72 27.97
N TYR A 292 4.03 2.54 27.40
CA TYR A 292 4.27 1.95 26.09
C TYR A 292 5.23 0.77 26.22
N HIS A 293 5.06 -0.20 25.33
CA HIS A 293 5.77 -1.48 25.31
C HIS A 293 6.82 -1.54 24.19
N GLY A 294 7.07 -0.40 23.55
CA GLY A 294 8.05 -0.11 22.50
C GLY A 294 8.10 1.40 22.29
N ASP A 295 8.68 1.84 21.18
CA ASP A 295 8.71 3.25 20.80
C ASP A 295 7.29 3.78 20.51
N GLU A 296 7.01 5.02 20.94
CA GLU A 296 5.68 5.63 20.78
C GLU A 296 5.46 6.14 19.34
N ASP A 297 6.57 6.48 18.67
CA ASP A 297 6.66 6.89 17.28
C ASP A 297 5.73 8.02 16.86
N ASN A 298 5.94 9.17 17.52
CA ASN A 298 5.44 10.47 17.12
C ASN A 298 3.91 10.56 17.02
N GLY A 299 3.20 9.80 17.85
CA GLY A 299 1.73 9.73 17.86
C GLY A 299 1.13 8.54 17.11
N GLU A 300 1.90 7.71 16.40
CA GLU A 300 1.37 6.58 15.63
C GLU A 300 0.74 5.53 16.57
N GLN A 301 1.47 5.08 17.59
CA GLN A 301 0.98 4.07 18.52
C GLN A 301 -0.16 4.62 19.39
N SER A 302 -0.05 5.89 19.81
CA SER A 302 -1.15 6.62 20.47
C SER A 302 -2.42 6.71 19.62
N ALA A 303 -2.28 6.95 18.32
CA ALA A 303 -3.41 6.98 17.39
C ALA A 303 -4.04 5.59 17.24
N TRP A 304 -3.24 4.53 17.18
CA TRP A 304 -3.76 3.15 17.19
C TRP A 304 -4.63 2.89 18.41
N TYR A 305 -4.16 3.27 19.61
CA TYR A 305 -4.91 3.13 20.86
C TYR A 305 -6.23 3.89 20.80
N LEU A 306 -6.21 5.15 20.36
CA LEU A 306 -7.39 6.00 20.29
C LEU A 306 -8.45 5.42 19.34
N PHE A 307 -8.06 5.07 18.11
CA PHE A 307 -8.96 4.50 17.12
C PHE A 307 -9.53 3.15 17.59
N SER A 308 -8.66 2.24 18.03
CA SER A 308 -9.08 0.92 18.53
C SER A 308 -9.98 1.03 19.76
N SER A 309 -9.76 2.01 20.65
CA SER A 309 -10.62 2.28 21.80
C SER A 309 -12.03 2.76 21.42
N LEU A 310 -12.14 3.52 20.31
CA LEU A 310 -13.42 3.89 19.70
C LEU A 310 -14.10 2.72 18.98
N GLY A 311 -13.38 1.61 18.78
CA GLY A 311 -13.88 0.38 18.16
C GLY A 311 -13.73 0.33 16.64
N PHE A 312 -12.91 1.20 16.03
CA PHE A 312 -12.63 1.14 14.59
C PHE A 312 -11.26 1.73 14.22
N TYR A 313 -10.62 1.25 13.16
CA TYR A 313 -9.24 1.58 12.76
C TYR A 313 -9.10 1.82 11.25
N PRO A 314 -8.29 2.78 10.78
CA PRO A 314 -8.09 3.03 9.36
C PRO A 314 -7.19 1.98 8.68
N LEU A 315 -7.70 0.75 8.52
CA LEU A 315 -6.97 -0.39 7.97
C LEU A 315 -6.50 -0.17 6.52
N VAL A 316 -7.39 0.28 5.65
CA VAL A 316 -7.11 0.48 4.22
C VAL A 316 -7.01 1.98 3.94
N MET A 317 -5.85 2.56 4.25
CA MET A 317 -5.59 3.98 4.00
C MET A 317 -5.77 4.33 2.51
N GLY A 318 -6.43 5.45 2.23
CA GLY A 318 -6.80 5.88 0.87
C GLY A 318 -8.15 5.35 0.37
N SER A 319 -8.79 4.42 1.09
CA SER A 319 -10.14 3.94 0.75
C SER A 319 -11.27 4.88 1.20
N GLY A 320 -11.02 5.69 2.23
CA GLY A 320 -12.06 6.48 2.89
C GLY A 320 -12.87 5.70 3.93
N GLU A 321 -12.39 4.54 4.39
CA GLU A 321 -13.13 3.64 5.28
C GLU A 321 -12.34 3.28 6.56
N TYR A 322 -13.02 2.71 7.55
CA TYR A 322 -12.47 2.21 8.82
C TYR A 322 -12.93 0.77 9.09
N ALA A 323 -12.02 -0.12 9.47
CA ALA A 323 -12.35 -1.47 9.91
C ALA A 323 -12.86 -1.47 11.37
N ILE A 324 -13.91 -2.23 11.67
CA ILE A 324 -14.53 -2.32 12.99
C ILE A 324 -13.81 -3.37 13.84
N GLY A 325 -13.34 -2.94 15.01
CA GLY A 325 -12.81 -3.81 16.05
C GLY A 325 -13.81 -4.09 17.16
N SER A 326 -13.39 -3.82 18.41
CA SER A 326 -14.23 -3.91 19.60
C SER A 326 -13.97 -2.70 20.50
N PRO A 327 -14.99 -1.88 20.82
CA PRO A 327 -14.80 -0.65 21.59
C PRO A 327 -14.34 -0.94 23.02
N LEU A 328 -13.62 0.01 23.62
CA LEU A 328 -13.09 -0.10 24.99
C LEU A 328 -14.05 0.46 26.05
N PHE A 329 -14.78 1.52 25.72
CA PHE A 329 -15.66 2.22 26.66
C PHE A 329 -17.12 1.79 26.50
N THR A 330 -17.94 2.02 27.53
CA THR A 330 -19.40 1.84 27.44
C THR A 330 -20.08 2.98 26.68
N LYS A 331 -19.46 4.17 26.69
CA LYS A 331 -19.82 5.31 25.87
C LYS A 331 -18.58 6.18 25.65
N ALA A 332 -18.38 6.62 24.40
CA ALA A 332 -17.46 7.69 24.05
C ALA A 332 -18.19 8.71 23.18
N THR A 333 -17.84 9.99 23.30
CA THR A 333 -18.38 11.05 22.45
C THR A 333 -17.21 11.81 21.85
N VAL A 334 -17.15 11.82 20.52
CA VAL A 334 -16.14 12.53 19.75
C VAL A 334 -16.81 13.79 19.22
N HIS A 335 -16.34 14.94 19.69
CA HIS A 335 -16.74 16.25 19.20
C HIS A 335 -15.96 16.54 17.91
N LEU A 336 -16.63 16.48 16.76
CA LEU A 336 -16.00 16.69 15.46
C LEU A 336 -15.81 18.19 15.20
N GLU A 337 -14.76 18.54 14.44
CA GLU A 337 -14.44 19.94 14.11
C GLU A 337 -15.58 20.66 13.36
N ASN A 338 -16.44 19.93 12.65
CA ASN A 338 -17.61 20.49 11.97
C ASN A 338 -18.82 20.76 12.90
N GLY A 339 -18.66 20.61 14.22
CA GLY A 339 -19.70 20.87 15.22
C GLY A 339 -20.68 19.72 15.44
N HIS A 340 -20.51 18.59 14.78
CA HIS A 340 -21.30 17.37 15.02
C HIS A 340 -20.66 16.49 16.09
N ASP A 341 -21.48 15.69 16.79
CA ASP A 341 -21.00 14.68 17.72
C ASP A 341 -21.12 13.29 17.10
N LEU A 342 -20.03 12.51 17.16
CA LEU A 342 -20.07 11.07 16.95
C LEU A 342 -20.09 10.38 18.32
N VAL A 343 -21.22 9.74 18.64
CA VAL A 343 -21.40 8.99 19.89
C VAL A 343 -21.20 7.51 19.62
N VAL A 344 -20.14 6.94 20.19
CA VAL A 344 -19.92 5.49 20.24
C VAL A 344 -20.56 4.95 21.51
N LYS A 345 -21.48 4.00 21.39
CA LYS A 345 -22.27 3.48 22.52
C LYS A 345 -22.21 1.96 22.57
N ALA A 346 -21.72 1.41 23.67
CA ALA A 346 -21.59 -0.02 23.91
C ALA A 346 -21.97 -0.35 25.36
N PRO A 347 -23.25 -0.19 25.76
CA PRO A 347 -23.64 -0.11 27.17
C PRO A 347 -23.38 -1.40 27.96
N ARG A 348 -23.27 -2.54 27.26
CA ARG A 348 -22.93 -3.84 27.87
C ARG A 348 -21.46 -4.18 27.82
N ASN A 349 -20.60 -3.29 27.30
CA ASN A 349 -19.17 -3.52 27.21
C ASN A 349 -18.56 -3.76 28.60
N SER A 350 -17.67 -4.75 28.71
CA SER A 350 -16.92 -5.08 29.92
C SER A 350 -15.70 -5.92 29.57
N ALA A 351 -14.92 -6.33 30.58
CA ALA A 351 -13.84 -7.31 30.41
C ALA A 351 -14.35 -8.69 29.95
N ARG A 352 -15.64 -9.00 30.16
CA ARG A 352 -16.28 -10.25 29.70
C ARG A 352 -16.96 -10.09 28.35
N ASN A 353 -17.65 -8.96 28.14
CA ASN A 353 -18.45 -8.71 26.94
C ASN A 353 -17.61 -7.97 25.90
N ILE A 354 -16.71 -8.71 25.24
CA ILE A 354 -15.78 -8.17 24.26
C ILE A 354 -16.23 -8.36 22.81
N TYR A 355 -17.22 -9.24 22.58
CA TYR A 355 -17.63 -9.64 21.23
C TYR A 355 -18.84 -8.85 20.75
N VAL A 356 -18.75 -8.32 19.54
CA VAL A 356 -19.84 -7.59 18.88
C VAL A 356 -20.90 -8.59 18.42
N GLN A 357 -22.14 -8.38 18.86
CA GLN A 357 -23.33 -9.16 18.48
C GLN A 357 -24.12 -8.49 17.35
N GLY A 358 -23.97 -7.17 17.21
CA GLY A 358 -24.57 -6.38 16.16
C GLY A 358 -24.14 -4.93 16.26
N VAL A 359 -24.18 -4.24 15.12
CA VAL A 359 -23.88 -2.81 15.03
C VAL A 359 -25.08 -2.07 14.45
N ARG A 360 -25.35 -0.88 14.95
CA ARG A 360 -26.30 0.07 14.37
C ARG A 360 -25.67 1.44 14.21
N PHE A 361 -25.97 2.11 13.11
CA PHE A 361 -25.67 3.52 12.93
C PHE A 361 -26.98 4.31 12.79
N ASN A 362 -27.22 5.26 13.69
CA ASN A 362 -28.47 6.02 13.77
C ASN A 362 -29.72 5.09 13.74
N GLY A 363 -29.67 4.00 14.51
CA GLY A 363 -30.73 3.00 14.63
C GLY A 363 -30.81 1.98 13.48
N LYS A 364 -30.14 2.22 12.34
CA LYS A 364 -30.12 1.30 11.20
C LYS A 364 -29.06 0.22 11.39
N LYS A 365 -29.42 -1.04 11.11
CA LYS A 365 -28.52 -2.19 11.21
C LYS A 365 -27.31 -2.02 10.26
N TRP A 366 -26.13 -2.37 10.75
CA TRP A 366 -24.88 -2.41 10.02
C TRP A 366 -24.27 -3.81 10.14
N ASP A 367 -24.08 -4.49 9.01
CA ASP A 367 -23.65 -5.89 8.95
C ASP A 367 -22.26 -6.10 8.32
N SER A 368 -21.57 -5.00 7.98
CA SER A 368 -20.20 -5.01 7.47
C SER A 368 -19.21 -4.63 8.57
N THR A 369 -17.99 -5.16 8.52
CA THR A 369 -16.86 -4.73 9.35
C THR A 369 -16.20 -3.46 8.82
N ASN A 370 -16.67 -2.89 7.72
CA ASN A 370 -16.13 -1.67 7.14
C ASN A 370 -17.08 -0.49 7.41
N LEU A 371 -16.57 0.67 7.80
CA LEU A 371 -17.34 1.89 8.11
C LEU A 371 -16.86 3.08 7.25
N PRO A 372 -17.75 3.69 6.46
CA PRO A 372 -17.38 4.84 5.65
C PRO A 372 -17.07 6.08 6.47
N HIS A 373 -15.98 6.77 6.14
CA HIS A 373 -15.67 8.08 6.71
C HIS A 373 -16.81 9.08 6.46
N SER A 374 -17.42 9.04 5.26
CA SER A 374 -18.56 9.89 4.90
C SER A 374 -19.82 9.69 5.76
N LEU A 375 -19.88 8.57 6.49
CA LEU A 375 -20.91 8.28 7.48
C LEU A 375 -20.52 8.88 8.84
N LEU A 376 -19.30 8.57 9.31
CA LEU A 376 -18.81 8.98 10.63
C LEU A 376 -18.62 10.50 10.75
N SER A 377 -18.16 11.17 9.68
CA SER A 377 -17.89 12.61 9.69
C SER A 377 -19.16 13.47 9.79
N LYS A 378 -20.35 12.88 9.61
CA LYS A 378 -21.64 13.58 9.81
C LYS A 378 -22.14 13.52 11.26
N GLY A 379 -21.38 12.88 12.16
CA GLY A 379 -21.81 12.57 13.51
C GLY A 379 -22.97 11.56 13.55
N GLY A 380 -23.60 11.43 14.71
CA GLY A 380 -24.65 10.46 14.98
C GLY A 380 -24.27 9.44 16.05
N VAL A 381 -24.99 8.33 16.10
CA VAL A 381 -24.81 7.28 17.11
C VAL A 381 -24.39 5.97 16.45
N LEU A 382 -23.17 5.52 16.75
CA LEU A 382 -22.66 4.19 16.44
C LEU A 382 -22.85 3.30 17.67
N GLU A 383 -23.83 2.41 17.62
CA GLU A 383 -24.21 1.53 18.74
C GLU A 383 -23.74 0.10 18.50
N PHE A 384 -23.05 -0.44 19.49
CA PHE A 384 -22.55 -1.81 19.55
C PHE A 384 -23.37 -2.61 20.58
N ASP A 385 -24.00 -3.69 20.13
CA ASP A 385 -24.51 -4.72 21.02
C ASP A 385 -23.36 -5.67 21.39
N MET A 386 -23.05 -5.78 22.68
CA MET A 386 -21.88 -6.49 23.19
C MET A 386 -22.29 -7.77 23.93
N GLY A 387 -21.56 -8.85 23.70
CA GLY A 387 -21.82 -10.15 24.29
C GLY A 387 -20.55 -10.89 24.73
N PRO A 388 -20.70 -11.91 25.59
CA PRO A 388 -19.57 -12.66 26.15
C PRO A 388 -19.04 -13.78 25.26
N ARG A 389 -19.64 -14.00 24.09
CA ARG A 389 -19.28 -15.08 23.16
C ARG A 389 -19.20 -14.55 21.73
N PRO A 390 -18.36 -15.15 20.86
CA PRO A 390 -18.35 -14.88 19.43
C PRO A 390 -19.75 -14.93 18.82
N SER A 391 -20.01 -14.06 17.84
CA SER A 391 -21.27 -14.00 17.10
C SER A 391 -21.03 -14.22 15.61
N LYS A 392 -22.11 -14.28 14.81
CA LYS A 392 -22.04 -14.34 13.34
C LYS A 392 -22.00 -12.96 12.67
N TRP A 393 -22.02 -11.87 13.46
CA TRP A 393 -21.97 -10.52 12.90
C TRP A 393 -20.69 -10.31 12.09
N GLY A 394 -20.79 -9.60 10.96
CA GLY A 394 -19.63 -9.26 10.11
C GLY A 394 -19.05 -10.42 9.29
N THR A 395 -19.73 -11.56 9.17
CA THR A 395 -19.21 -12.77 8.48
C THR A 395 -19.79 -13.01 7.09
N GLY A 396 -20.63 -12.10 6.61
CA GLY A 396 -21.25 -12.22 5.29
C GLY A 396 -20.23 -12.08 4.17
N LYS A 397 -20.55 -12.63 2.98
CA LYS A 397 -19.70 -12.62 1.78
C LYS A 397 -19.14 -11.23 1.41
N ASN A 398 -19.90 -10.16 1.69
CA ASN A 398 -19.55 -8.78 1.38
C ASN A 398 -19.37 -7.93 2.66
N ALA A 399 -19.13 -8.57 3.81
CA ALA A 399 -18.99 -7.87 5.09
C ALA A 399 -17.56 -7.36 5.33
N ALA A 400 -16.56 -7.99 4.72
CA ALA A 400 -15.14 -7.70 4.88
C ALA A 400 -14.74 -6.27 4.42
N PRO A 401 -13.54 -5.80 4.80
CA PRO A 401 -12.97 -4.56 4.29
C PRO A 401 -12.87 -4.54 2.76
N VAL A 402 -12.74 -3.33 2.19
CA VAL A 402 -12.52 -3.16 0.75
C VAL A 402 -11.23 -3.85 0.29
N SER A 403 -11.23 -4.30 -0.96
CA SER A 403 -10.11 -4.99 -1.58
C SER A 403 -10.07 -4.65 -3.07
N VAL A 404 -8.87 -4.57 -3.66
CA VAL A 404 -8.72 -4.43 -5.12
C VAL A 404 -9.26 -5.67 -5.84
N THR A 405 -8.88 -6.86 -5.38
CA THR A 405 -9.38 -8.15 -5.86
C THR A 405 -10.80 -8.40 -5.37
N THR A 406 -11.67 -8.82 -6.30
CA THR A 406 -13.08 -9.13 -6.01
C THR A 406 -13.42 -10.61 -6.11
N GLY A 407 -12.54 -11.41 -6.74
CA GLY A 407 -12.70 -12.85 -6.94
C GLY A 407 -11.94 -13.70 -5.92
N ASP A 408 -11.92 -15.01 -6.16
CA ASP A 408 -11.30 -16.01 -5.28
C ASP A 408 -9.95 -16.54 -5.83
N GLU A 409 -9.47 -15.96 -6.93
CA GLU A 409 -8.17 -16.27 -7.53
C GLU A 409 -7.09 -15.30 -7.03
N ALA A 410 -5.84 -15.75 -6.99
CA ALA A 410 -4.70 -14.87 -6.71
C ALA A 410 -4.65 -13.72 -7.73
N PRO A 411 -4.29 -12.48 -7.32
CA PRO A 411 -4.17 -11.37 -8.24
C PRO A 411 -3.15 -11.68 -9.34
N ALA A 412 -3.48 -11.28 -10.57
CA ALA A 412 -2.60 -11.35 -11.73
C ALA A 412 -2.42 -9.93 -12.29
N PRO A 413 -1.58 -9.08 -11.66
CA PRO A 413 -1.29 -7.76 -12.19
C PRO A 413 -0.70 -7.89 -13.60
N ARG A 414 -1.00 -6.91 -14.45
CA ARG A 414 -0.44 -6.80 -15.79
C ARG A 414 1.08 -6.77 -15.71
N ALA A 415 1.72 -7.42 -16.67
CA ALA A 415 3.17 -7.45 -16.80
C ALA A 415 3.58 -6.86 -18.15
N ASP A 416 4.85 -6.46 -18.26
CA ASP A 416 5.42 -6.11 -19.54
C ASP A 416 5.50 -7.36 -20.45
N VAL A 417 4.81 -7.28 -21.58
CA VAL A 417 4.78 -8.35 -22.58
C VAL A 417 5.93 -8.26 -23.59
N LEU A 418 6.76 -7.21 -23.49
CA LEU A 418 7.89 -7.04 -24.38
C LEU A 418 9.06 -7.96 -24.00
N LYS A 419 9.76 -8.43 -25.03
CA LYS A 419 10.98 -9.25 -24.95
C LYS A 419 11.94 -8.76 -26.04
N GLY A 420 12.71 -7.74 -25.71
CA GLY A 420 13.70 -7.12 -26.60
C GLY A 420 15.08 -7.08 -25.99
N GLU A 421 16.04 -6.58 -26.76
CA GLU A 421 17.40 -6.28 -26.30
C GLU A 421 17.68 -4.79 -26.49
N GLY A 422 18.56 -4.24 -25.65
CA GLY A 422 19.01 -2.86 -25.72
C GLY A 422 18.28 -1.92 -24.77
N ALA A 423 18.67 -0.65 -24.82
CA ALA A 423 18.37 0.38 -23.83
C ALA A 423 16.90 0.86 -23.75
N LEU A 424 15.96 0.14 -24.34
CA LEU A 424 14.53 0.42 -24.21
C LEU A 424 13.75 -0.76 -23.60
N PHE A 425 14.44 -1.87 -23.33
CA PHE A 425 13.90 -3.16 -22.89
C PHE A 425 14.82 -3.84 -21.86
N ASP A 426 15.72 -3.10 -21.21
CA ASP A 426 16.72 -3.66 -20.29
C ASP A 426 16.32 -3.50 -18.82
N ASP A 427 15.04 -3.19 -18.55
CA ASP A 427 14.43 -3.03 -17.23
C ASP A 427 15.15 -1.99 -16.37
N THR A 428 15.68 -0.92 -16.99
CA THR A 428 16.37 0.15 -16.27
C THR A 428 16.21 1.54 -16.88
N SER A 429 16.07 2.55 -16.03
CA SER A 429 16.09 3.96 -16.44
C SER A 429 17.52 4.53 -16.51
N ALA A 430 18.55 3.67 -16.54
CA ALA A 430 19.95 4.07 -16.50
C ALA A 430 20.57 4.18 -17.90
N THR A 431 20.02 3.45 -18.87
CA THR A 431 20.43 3.49 -20.28
C THR A 431 19.40 4.33 -21.06
N GLU A 432 19.74 4.72 -22.29
CA GLU A 432 18.82 5.46 -23.16
C GLU A 432 19.14 5.25 -24.64
N ALA A 433 18.12 5.39 -25.49
CA ALA A 433 18.26 5.32 -26.94
C ALA A 433 17.51 6.47 -27.64
N THR A 434 18.11 7.02 -28.69
CA THR A 434 17.45 7.98 -29.58
C THR A 434 16.91 7.28 -30.80
N VAL A 435 15.62 7.41 -31.04
CA VAL A 435 14.86 6.66 -32.04
C VAL A 435 13.83 7.55 -32.71
N THR A 436 13.41 7.17 -33.92
CA THR A 436 12.24 7.75 -34.61
C THR A 436 11.06 6.77 -34.61
N SER A 437 11.35 5.48 -34.51
CA SER A 437 10.39 4.40 -34.38
C SER A 437 11.02 3.28 -33.57
N VAL A 438 10.21 2.56 -32.81
CA VAL A 438 10.61 1.41 -31.99
C VAL A 438 9.71 0.24 -32.36
N ASP A 439 10.30 -0.86 -32.84
CA ASP A 439 9.59 -2.13 -32.89
C ASP A 439 9.47 -2.66 -31.46
N LEU A 440 8.26 -3.07 -31.07
CA LEU A 440 7.96 -3.54 -29.72
C LEU A 440 7.77 -5.06 -29.77
N PRO A 441 8.84 -5.85 -29.53
CA PRO A 441 8.81 -7.29 -29.74
C PRO A 441 8.00 -7.97 -28.64
N VAL A 442 6.89 -8.60 -29.02
CA VAL A 442 6.09 -9.46 -28.14
C VAL A 442 6.35 -10.92 -28.47
N THR A 443 6.25 -11.80 -27.47
CA THR A 443 6.30 -13.25 -27.72
C THR A 443 4.91 -13.76 -28.11
N GLY A 444 4.73 -14.12 -29.38
CA GLY A 444 3.44 -14.58 -29.89
C GLY A 444 2.41 -13.46 -30.01
N ALA A 445 1.16 -13.72 -29.63
CA ALA A 445 0.10 -12.72 -29.65
C ALA A 445 -0.16 -12.17 -28.23
N ALA A 446 -0.11 -10.85 -28.08
CA ALA A 446 -0.34 -10.18 -26.80
C ALA A 446 -1.52 -9.22 -26.90
N LYS A 447 -2.22 -9.01 -25.78
CA LYS A 447 -3.29 -8.02 -25.63
C LYS A 447 -2.84 -6.91 -24.69
N ALA A 448 -2.14 -5.93 -25.24
CA ALA A 448 -1.74 -4.76 -24.47
C ALA A 448 -2.94 -3.87 -24.12
N VAL A 449 -3.01 -3.39 -22.89
CA VAL A 449 -4.05 -2.48 -22.40
C VAL A 449 -3.49 -1.12 -21.95
N GLN A 450 -2.21 -1.08 -21.60
CA GLN A 450 -1.46 0.13 -21.30
C GLN A 450 -0.05 0.01 -21.88
N TYR A 451 0.62 1.15 -22.02
CA TYR A 451 2.06 1.20 -22.26
C TYR A 451 2.67 2.30 -21.40
N THR A 452 3.94 2.17 -21.07
CA THR A 452 4.70 3.21 -20.36
C THR A 452 5.78 3.75 -21.29
N LEU A 453 6.11 5.03 -21.13
CA LEU A 453 7.32 5.61 -21.69
C LEU A 453 8.11 6.22 -20.56
N THR A 454 9.41 5.94 -20.49
CA THR A 454 10.32 6.55 -19.52
C THR A 454 11.20 7.57 -20.23
N SER A 455 11.14 8.83 -19.79
CA SER A 455 12.02 9.86 -20.35
C SER A 455 13.49 9.56 -20.06
N SER A 456 14.37 10.10 -20.90
CA SER A 456 15.82 10.01 -20.70
C SER A 456 16.32 10.83 -19.49
N GLY A 457 17.63 10.82 -19.26
CA GLY A 457 18.27 11.73 -18.30
C GLY A 457 18.12 13.23 -18.64
N ASP A 458 17.66 13.55 -19.85
CA ASP A 458 17.23 14.88 -20.28
C ASP A 458 15.80 14.80 -20.80
N ARG A 459 14.81 15.13 -19.96
CA ARG A 459 13.38 15.07 -20.30
C ARG A 459 13.00 15.93 -21.49
N THR A 460 13.81 16.93 -21.86
CA THR A 460 13.52 17.81 -23.00
C THR A 460 13.70 17.10 -24.35
N LYS A 461 14.43 15.97 -24.37
CA LYS A 461 14.60 15.08 -25.52
C LYS A 461 13.51 14.01 -25.65
N ALA A 462 12.62 13.89 -24.66
CA ALA A 462 11.52 12.93 -24.71
C ALA A 462 10.52 13.28 -25.83
N PRO A 463 9.81 12.28 -26.40
CA PRO A 463 8.87 12.53 -27.48
C PRO A 463 7.70 13.40 -27.01
N LYS A 464 7.28 14.32 -27.87
CA LYS A 464 6.10 15.19 -27.64
C LYS A 464 4.83 14.66 -28.30
N GLY A 465 4.96 13.68 -29.18
CA GLY A 465 3.86 13.04 -29.89
C GLY A 465 4.31 11.75 -30.57
N TRP A 466 3.37 10.81 -30.67
CA TRP A 466 3.63 9.48 -31.19
C TRP A 466 2.33 8.75 -31.54
N THR A 467 2.45 7.67 -32.30
CA THR A 467 1.37 6.74 -32.62
C THR A 467 1.80 5.33 -32.22
N LEU A 468 1.03 4.70 -31.33
CA LEU A 468 1.15 3.26 -31.06
C LEU A 468 0.36 2.50 -32.12
N GLN A 469 1.03 1.58 -32.80
CA GLN A 469 0.43 0.76 -33.84
C GLN A 469 0.61 -0.73 -33.55
N ALA A 470 -0.32 -1.55 -34.03
CA ALA A 470 -0.22 -2.99 -33.92
C ALA A 470 -0.72 -3.70 -35.18
N SER A 471 -0.26 -4.92 -35.39
CA SER A 471 -0.61 -5.75 -36.54
C SER A 471 -0.86 -7.20 -36.12
N ALA A 472 -1.92 -7.80 -36.67
CA ALA A 472 -2.26 -9.21 -36.44
C ALA A 472 -1.54 -10.14 -37.43
N ASP A 473 -1.24 -9.65 -38.64
CA ASP A 473 -0.58 -10.40 -39.72
C ASP A 473 0.88 -9.95 -39.96
N GLY A 474 1.34 -8.93 -39.23
CA GLY A 474 2.68 -8.38 -39.32
C GLY A 474 2.95 -7.47 -40.51
N THR A 475 1.93 -7.16 -41.32
CA THR A 475 2.02 -6.32 -42.53
C THR A 475 1.05 -5.14 -42.50
N HIS A 476 -0.20 -5.35 -42.08
CA HIS A 476 -1.21 -4.29 -41.96
C HIS A 476 -1.24 -3.76 -40.53
N PHE A 477 -0.73 -2.55 -40.34
CA PHE A 477 -0.73 -1.89 -39.04
C PHE A 477 -1.98 -1.04 -38.84
N ARG A 478 -2.59 -1.18 -37.66
CA ARG A 478 -3.69 -0.34 -37.18
C ARG A 478 -3.18 0.54 -36.05
N THR A 479 -3.66 1.78 -35.99
CA THR A 479 -3.40 2.68 -34.86
C THR A 479 -4.24 2.24 -33.67
N LEU A 480 -3.57 2.00 -32.54
CA LEU A 480 -4.21 1.69 -31.25
C LEU A 480 -4.35 2.94 -30.37
N ASP A 481 -3.35 3.83 -30.43
CA ASP A 481 -3.36 5.10 -29.71
C ASP A 481 -2.55 6.15 -30.47
N ARG A 482 -2.91 7.42 -30.27
CA ARG A 482 -2.16 8.58 -30.79
C ARG A 482 -2.11 9.66 -29.74
N ARG A 483 -0.91 10.13 -29.41
CA ARG A 483 -0.65 11.19 -28.44
C ARG A 483 0.07 12.35 -29.10
N SER A 484 -0.17 13.56 -28.61
CA SER A 484 0.42 14.80 -29.13
C SER A 484 0.41 15.87 -28.06
N GLY A 485 1.43 16.73 -28.04
CA GLY A 485 1.55 17.79 -27.02
C GLY A 485 1.88 17.23 -25.63
N GLU A 486 2.45 16.03 -25.56
CA GLU A 486 2.86 15.41 -24.31
C GLU A 486 4.19 15.99 -23.81
N SER A 487 4.40 15.93 -22.50
CA SER A 487 5.63 16.36 -21.85
C SER A 487 5.92 15.55 -20.61
N PHE A 488 7.18 15.49 -20.18
CA PHE A 488 7.59 14.85 -18.94
C PHE A 488 7.96 15.92 -17.92
N ALA A 489 7.43 15.82 -16.72
CA ALA A 489 7.63 16.81 -15.65
C ALA A 489 9.05 16.73 -15.07
N TRP A 490 9.62 15.51 -15.03
CA TRP A 490 10.93 15.23 -14.45
C TRP A 490 11.78 14.36 -15.36
N ASP A 491 13.10 14.39 -15.19
CA ASP A 491 14.02 13.48 -15.87
C ASP A 491 13.81 12.06 -15.35
N LYS A 492 14.04 11.06 -16.21
CA LYS A 492 13.82 9.63 -15.88
C LYS A 492 12.43 9.32 -15.31
N GLN A 493 11.42 10.08 -15.72
CA GLN A 493 10.04 9.84 -15.31
C GLN A 493 9.39 8.78 -16.19
N THR A 494 8.86 7.73 -15.57
CA THR A 494 7.95 6.77 -16.23
C THR A 494 6.52 7.33 -16.25
N ARG A 495 5.92 7.45 -17.44
CA ARG A 495 4.52 7.87 -17.60
C ARG A 495 3.68 6.76 -18.25
N PRO A 496 2.51 6.41 -17.68
CA PRO A 496 1.60 5.43 -18.26
C PRO A 496 0.57 6.05 -19.21
N PHE A 497 0.14 5.28 -20.21
CA PHE A 497 -0.87 5.68 -21.20
C PHE A 497 -1.81 4.52 -21.52
N THR A 498 -3.11 4.74 -21.39
CA THR A 498 -4.14 3.71 -21.62
C THR A 498 -4.49 3.58 -23.10
N ILE A 499 -4.55 2.34 -23.58
CA ILE A 499 -5.02 2.01 -24.93
C ILE A 499 -6.55 1.97 -24.90
N ALA A 500 -7.21 2.88 -25.63
CA ALA A 500 -8.66 3.04 -25.57
C ALA A 500 -9.44 1.83 -26.11
N SER A 501 -8.88 1.10 -27.06
CA SER A 501 -9.50 -0.07 -27.70
C SER A 501 -8.46 -1.17 -27.88
N PRO A 502 -8.12 -1.90 -26.80
CA PRO A 502 -7.09 -2.93 -26.85
C PRO A 502 -7.56 -4.14 -27.65
N GLY A 503 -6.64 -4.79 -28.35
CA GLY A 503 -6.88 -6.00 -29.12
C GLY A 503 -5.68 -6.94 -29.02
N THR A 504 -5.83 -8.16 -29.54
CA THR A 504 -4.76 -9.16 -29.56
C THR A 504 -3.99 -9.06 -30.88
N TYR A 505 -2.69 -8.81 -30.80
CA TYR A 505 -1.83 -8.58 -31.96
C TYR A 505 -0.48 -9.28 -31.81
N GLN A 506 0.16 -9.58 -32.94
CA GLN A 506 1.46 -10.28 -33.01
C GLN A 506 2.65 -9.32 -33.14
N LYS A 507 2.41 -8.09 -33.62
CA LYS A 507 3.44 -7.05 -33.72
C LYS A 507 2.91 -5.75 -33.17
N TYR A 508 3.77 -5.03 -32.47
CA TYR A 508 3.53 -3.68 -31.99
C TYR A 508 4.70 -2.80 -32.44
N ARG A 509 4.43 -1.51 -32.66
CA ARG A 509 5.47 -0.51 -32.87
C ARG A 509 5.03 0.86 -32.37
N LEU A 510 5.99 1.63 -31.89
CA LEU A 510 5.81 3.02 -31.48
C LEU A 510 6.47 3.93 -32.51
N VAL A 511 5.68 4.73 -33.22
CA VAL A 511 6.18 5.67 -34.23
C VAL A 511 6.15 7.07 -33.64
N LEU A 512 7.31 7.71 -33.49
CA LEU A 512 7.43 9.04 -32.92
C LEU A 512 7.29 10.12 -34.01
N ASP A 513 6.81 11.31 -33.65
CA ASP A 513 6.67 12.42 -34.60
C ASP A 513 8.04 12.97 -35.10
N GLY A 514 9.13 12.59 -34.44
CA GLY A 514 10.52 12.92 -34.81
C GLY A 514 11.53 12.16 -33.93
N PRO A 515 12.85 12.34 -34.17
CA PRO A 515 13.88 11.75 -33.31
C PRO A 515 13.71 12.22 -31.86
N ALA A 516 13.63 11.28 -30.94
CA ALA A 516 13.52 11.54 -29.50
C ALA A 516 14.22 10.45 -28.69
N THR A 517 14.56 10.77 -27.45
CA THR A 517 15.31 9.89 -26.55
C THR A 517 14.40 9.35 -25.44
N LEU A 518 14.42 8.03 -25.26
CA LEU A 518 13.70 7.32 -24.21
C LEU A 518 14.69 6.43 -23.44
N ALA A 519 14.38 6.16 -22.18
CA ALA A 519 15.14 5.25 -21.33
C ALA A 519 14.50 3.86 -21.23
N GLU A 520 13.18 3.75 -21.37
CA GLU A 520 12.48 2.46 -21.34
C GLU A 520 11.11 2.60 -22.01
N VAL A 521 10.61 1.51 -22.61
CA VAL A 521 9.24 1.37 -23.10
C VAL A 521 8.68 0.04 -22.64
N GLU A 522 7.56 0.04 -21.90
CA GLU A 522 6.84 -1.19 -21.55
C GLU A 522 5.50 -1.26 -22.26
N LEU A 523 5.05 -2.48 -22.55
CA LEU A 523 3.71 -2.76 -23.05
C LEU A 523 3.01 -3.70 -22.08
N LEU A 524 2.04 -3.16 -21.34
CA LEU A 524 1.39 -3.87 -20.22
C LEU A 524 0.14 -4.60 -20.71
N GLY A 525 0.12 -5.92 -20.52
CA GLY A 525 -0.93 -6.82 -21.04
C GLY A 525 -1.37 -7.90 -20.08
#